data_AF-A0A3D2QDA6-F1
#
_entry.id   AF-A0A3D2QDA6-F1
#
_cell.length_a   1.000
_cell.length_b   1.000
_cell.length_c   1.000
_cell.angle_alpha   90.00
_cell.angle_beta   90.00
_cell.angle_gamma   90.00
#
_symmetry.space_group_name_H-M   'P 1'
#
loop_
_entity.id
_entity.type
_entity.pdbx_description
1 polymer ?
#
loop_
_entity_poly.entity_id
_entity_poly.type
_entity_poly.pdbx_seq_one_letter_code
_entity_poly.pdbx_strand_id
1 'polypeptide(L)'
;SPFAIFGGAIGGYFKMFGIPPMVSSAIVTMCVSALAMTTIDAVTRIGRMTIQEFFAPAPGKERTGFAKSISNPIVATIVTLIPSYLLCLGGYLNIWPLFGSANQLIASVVLCGLAVFLRVTGRKGWMLYVPMAFMFVATMTALAMHVYGIYVKIGLGKFNLLVEGLQLVVAILLMILAVLIVKTCLKELLAPKPAKPGATPAD
;
A
#
# COMPACT_ATOMS: atom_id res chain seq x y z
N SER A 1 -19.64 19.45 -0.79
CA SER A 1 -18.53 18.49 -0.99
C SER A 1 -17.86 18.19 0.35
N PRO A 2 -17.13 17.07 0.50
CA PRO A 2 -16.34 16.80 1.71
C PRO A 2 -15.40 17.96 2.08
N PHE A 3 -14.82 18.62 1.07
CA PHE A 3 -14.00 19.83 1.23
C PHE A 3 -14.74 21.00 1.88
N ALA A 4 -16.01 21.21 1.53
CA ALA A 4 -16.83 22.27 2.14
C ALA A 4 -17.21 21.94 3.59
N ILE A 5 -17.48 20.67 3.91
CA ILE A 5 -17.82 20.24 5.28
C ILE A 5 -16.59 20.39 6.19
N PHE A 6 -15.42 19.94 5.72
CA PHE A 6 -14.16 20.09 6.44
C PHE A 6 -13.73 21.56 6.57
N GLY A 7 -13.86 22.33 5.49
CA GLY A 7 -13.59 23.77 5.47
C GLY A 7 -14.53 24.56 6.39
N GLY A 8 -15.79 24.16 6.49
CA GLY A 8 -16.76 24.72 7.44
C GLY A 8 -16.43 24.39 8.89
N ALA A 9 -16.05 23.14 9.18
CA ALA A 9 -15.65 22.72 10.52
C ALA A 9 -14.41 23.47 11.03
N ILE A 10 -13.39 23.62 10.19
CA ILE A 10 -12.19 24.39 10.52
C ILE A 10 -12.48 25.89 10.53
N GLY A 11 -13.33 26.40 9.64
CA GLY A 11 -13.76 27.80 9.65
C GLY A 11 -14.44 28.21 10.97
N GLY A 12 -15.17 27.28 11.61
CA GLY A 12 -15.69 27.46 12.97
C GLY A 12 -14.61 27.67 14.03
N TYR A 13 -13.47 26.98 13.92
CA TYR A 13 -12.31 27.18 14.80
C TYR A 13 -11.58 28.50 14.51
N PHE A 14 -11.41 28.88 13.25
CA PHE A 14 -10.75 30.15 12.90
C PHE A 14 -11.58 31.39 13.27
N LYS A 15 -12.89 31.25 13.44
CA LYS A 15 -13.74 32.29 14.01
C LYS A 15 -13.32 32.65 15.45
N MET A 16 -12.77 31.70 16.23
CA MET A 16 -12.22 31.99 17.56
C MET A 16 -10.99 32.89 17.51
N PHE A 17 -10.27 32.92 16.39
CA PHE A 17 -9.12 33.80 16.15
C PHE A 17 -9.51 35.12 15.48
N GLY A 18 -10.81 35.43 15.35
CA GLY A 18 -11.30 36.68 14.77
C GLY A 18 -11.26 36.74 13.24
N ILE A 19 -10.96 35.63 12.55
CA ILE A 19 -10.87 35.60 11.09
C ILE A 19 -12.27 35.42 10.48
N PRO A 20 -12.65 36.22 9.45
CA PRO A 20 -13.92 36.05 8.75
C PRO A 20 -14.08 34.63 8.16
N PRO A 21 -15.26 33.98 8.29
CA PRO A 21 -15.49 32.60 7.85
C PRO A 21 -15.20 32.35 6.35
N MET A 22 -15.42 33.38 5.51
CA MET A 22 -15.14 33.32 4.08
C MET A 22 -13.64 33.18 3.79
N VAL A 23 -12.78 33.87 4.54
CA VAL A 23 -11.32 33.79 4.39
C VAL A 23 -10.81 32.45 4.91
N SER A 24 -11.30 32.00 6.07
CA SER A 24 -10.89 30.71 6.65
C SER A 24 -11.26 29.52 5.76
N SER A 25 -12.49 29.50 5.23
CA SER A 25 -12.93 28.44 4.32
C SER A 25 -12.15 28.45 2.99
N ALA A 26 -11.81 29.62 2.45
CA ALA A 26 -10.98 29.75 1.26
C ALA A 26 -9.56 29.19 1.49
N ILE A 27 -8.91 29.57 2.59
CA ILE A 27 -7.57 29.08 2.95
C ILE A 27 -7.58 27.56 3.13
N VAL A 28 -8.53 27.02 3.90
CA VAL A 28 -8.59 25.57 4.15
C VAL A 28 -8.88 24.80 2.87
N THR A 29 -9.79 25.28 2.02
CA THR A 29 -10.10 24.61 0.74
C THR A 29 -8.89 24.63 -0.20
N MET A 30 -8.13 25.73 -0.22
CA MET A 30 -6.88 25.83 -0.97
C MET A 30 -5.83 24.85 -0.43
N CYS A 31 -5.61 24.81 0.89
CA CYS A 31 -4.65 23.90 1.52
C CYS A 31 -4.99 22.43 1.25
N VAL A 32 -6.26 22.05 1.38
CA VAL A 32 -6.69 20.66 1.14
C VAL A 32 -6.58 20.28 -0.34
N SER A 33 -6.94 21.19 -1.24
CA SER A 33 -6.76 20.97 -2.68
C SER A 33 -5.28 20.83 -3.05
N ALA A 34 -4.41 21.67 -2.49
CA ALA A 34 -2.96 21.59 -2.69
C ALA A 34 -2.39 20.27 -2.15
N LEU A 35 -2.78 19.87 -0.93
CA LEU A 35 -2.38 18.59 -0.34
C LEU A 35 -2.82 17.39 -1.20
N ALA A 36 -4.04 17.42 -1.72
CA ALA A 36 -4.55 16.40 -2.61
C ALA A 36 -3.72 16.33 -3.91
N MET A 37 -3.41 17.49 -4.51
CA MET A 37 -2.61 17.57 -5.73
C MET A 37 -1.18 17.05 -5.52
N THR A 38 -0.52 17.43 -4.42
CA THR A 38 0.81 16.91 -4.06
C THR A 38 0.79 15.40 -3.83
N THR A 39 -0.25 14.88 -3.18
CA THR A 39 -0.40 13.44 -2.95
C THR A 39 -0.58 12.69 -4.27
N ILE A 40 -1.42 13.20 -5.18
CA ILE A 40 -1.62 12.59 -6.50
C ILE A 40 -0.33 12.61 -7.33
N ASP A 41 0.43 13.71 -7.31
CA ASP A 41 1.72 13.79 -7.98
C ASP A 41 2.70 12.74 -7.43
N ALA A 42 2.84 12.66 -6.10
CA ALA A 42 3.71 11.68 -5.45
C ALA A 42 3.29 10.24 -5.77
N VAL A 43 2.00 9.91 -5.71
CA VAL A 43 1.47 8.57 -6.01
C VAL A 43 1.69 8.21 -7.47
N THR A 44 1.44 9.12 -8.40
CA THR A 44 1.64 8.89 -9.84
C THR A 44 3.11 8.64 -10.15
N ARG A 45 3.99 9.44 -9.53
CA ARG A 45 5.43 9.32 -9.67
C ARG A 45 5.95 7.98 -9.14
N ILE A 46 5.56 7.61 -7.91
CA ILE A 46 5.97 6.34 -7.27
C ILE A 46 5.38 5.15 -8.04
N GLY A 47 4.09 5.18 -8.39
CA GLY A 47 3.43 4.10 -9.12
C GLY A 47 4.09 3.82 -10.48
N ARG A 48 4.47 4.88 -11.21
CA ARG A 48 5.25 4.74 -12.44
C ARG A 48 6.60 4.06 -12.19
N MET A 49 7.35 4.48 -11.18
CA MET A 49 8.62 3.85 -10.84
C MET A 49 8.45 2.38 -10.45
N THR A 50 7.46 2.05 -9.61
CA THR A 50 7.17 0.67 -9.20
C THR A 50 6.85 -0.23 -10.39
N ILE A 51 6.06 0.24 -11.37
CA ILE A 51 5.76 -0.53 -12.58
C ILE A 51 7.03 -0.72 -13.42
N GLN A 52 7.84 0.33 -13.59
CA GLN A 52 9.07 0.26 -14.37
C GLN A 52 10.11 -0.68 -13.74
N GLU A 53 10.17 -0.75 -12.41
CA GLU A 53 11.02 -1.67 -11.65
C GLU A 53 10.49 -3.11 -11.70
N PHE A 54 9.17 -3.31 -11.55
CA PHE A 54 8.56 -4.63 -11.60
C PHE A 54 8.76 -5.31 -12.96
N PHE A 55 8.76 -4.54 -14.05
CA PHE A 55 9.02 -5.02 -15.41
C PHE A 55 10.46 -4.73 -15.89
N ALA A 56 11.38 -4.39 -14.98
CA ALA A 56 12.80 -4.25 -15.33
C ALA A 56 13.38 -5.63 -15.68
N PRO A 57 14.03 -5.79 -16.84
CA PRO A 57 14.66 -7.05 -17.20
C PRO A 57 15.89 -7.32 -16.32
N ALA A 58 16.22 -8.59 -16.14
CA ALA A 58 17.47 -9.01 -15.49
C ALA A 58 18.69 -8.38 -16.18
N PRO A 59 19.78 -8.08 -15.44
CA PRO A 59 20.96 -7.44 -16.00
C PRO A 59 21.47 -8.23 -17.23
N GLY A 60 21.51 -7.57 -18.38
CA GLY A 60 21.98 -8.15 -19.65
C GLY A 60 20.89 -8.60 -20.64
N LYS A 61 19.59 -8.42 -20.36
CA LYS A 61 18.50 -8.67 -21.35
C LYS A 61 17.79 -7.39 -21.74
N GLU A 62 17.53 -7.20 -23.04
CA GLU A 62 16.69 -6.10 -23.52
C GLU A 62 15.21 -6.31 -23.14
N ARG A 63 14.49 -5.19 -22.93
CA ARG A 63 13.04 -5.17 -22.70
C ARG A 63 12.31 -5.64 -23.96
N THR A 64 11.81 -6.86 -24.00
CA THR A 64 11.03 -7.41 -25.11
C THR A 64 9.51 -7.40 -24.83
N GLY A 65 8.72 -7.05 -25.85
CA GLY A 65 7.26 -7.23 -25.88
C GLY A 65 6.43 -6.37 -24.90
N PHE A 66 5.47 -7.01 -24.22
CA PHE A 66 4.49 -6.40 -23.30
C PHE A 66 5.14 -5.56 -22.19
N ALA A 67 6.33 -5.95 -21.73
CA ALA A 67 7.13 -5.22 -20.76
C ALA A 67 7.61 -3.85 -21.26
N LYS A 68 7.87 -3.69 -22.57
CA LYS A 68 8.25 -2.39 -23.18
C LYS A 68 7.04 -1.45 -23.30
N SER A 69 5.86 -2.00 -23.57
CA SER A 69 4.61 -1.23 -23.67
C SER A 69 4.15 -0.74 -22.30
N ILE A 70 4.17 -1.61 -21.27
CA ILE A 70 3.81 -1.23 -19.89
C ILE A 70 4.87 -0.35 -19.22
N SER A 71 6.16 -0.48 -19.58
CA SER A 71 7.22 0.39 -19.05
C SER A 71 7.21 1.81 -19.63
N ASN A 72 6.40 2.09 -20.66
CA ASN A 72 6.26 3.44 -21.19
C ASN A 72 5.68 4.36 -20.10
N PRO A 73 6.29 5.53 -19.81
CA PRO A 73 5.86 6.42 -18.74
C PRO A 73 4.39 6.84 -18.85
N ILE A 74 3.83 6.95 -20.06
CA ILE A 74 2.43 7.30 -20.28
C ILE A 74 1.52 6.11 -19.93
N VAL A 75 1.88 4.90 -20.38
CA VAL A 75 1.10 3.68 -20.12
C VAL A 75 1.14 3.32 -18.63
N ALA A 76 2.30 3.41 -17.99
CA ALA A 76 2.44 3.18 -16.55
C ALA A 76 1.60 4.16 -15.71
N THR A 77 1.52 5.41 -16.14
CA THR A 77 0.68 6.43 -15.49
C THR A 77 -0.81 6.10 -15.64
N ILE A 78 -1.24 5.69 -16.83
CA ILE A 78 -2.63 5.30 -17.10
C ILE A 78 -3.02 4.04 -16.31
N VAL A 79 -2.14 3.02 -16.30
CA VAL A 79 -2.34 1.77 -15.54
C VAL A 79 -2.39 2.03 -14.03
N THR A 80 -1.70 3.05 -13.53
CA THR A 80 -1.77 3.44 -12.12
C THR A 80 -3.07 4.19 -11.80
N LEU A 81 -3.49 5.12 -12.67
CA LEU A 81 -4.60 6.04 -12.38
C LEU A 81 -5.99 5.45 -12.65
N ILE A 82 -6.17 4.66 -13.73
CA ILE A 82 -7.49 4.13 -14.10
C ILE A 82 -8.07 3.20 -13.02
N PRO A 83 -7.36 2.16 -12.55
CA PRO A 83 -7.89 1.27 -11.51
C PRO A 83 -8.13 2.02 -10.19
N SER A 84 -7.24 2.96 -9.85
CA SER A 84 -7.38 3.81 -8.67
C SER A 84 -8.64 4.66 -8.72
N TYR A 85 -8.94 5.26 -9.87
CA TYR A 85 -10.17 6.03 -10.07
C TYR A 85 -11.43 5.15 -10.02
N LEU A 86 -11.41 3.98 -10.67
CA LEU A 86 -12.53 3.03 -10.65
C LEU A 86 -12.83 2.51 -9.24
N LEU A 87 -11.79 2.27 -8.43
CA LEU A 87 -11.95 1.88 -7.03
C LEU A 87 -12.58 3.01 -6.18
N CYS A 88 -12.28 4.28 -6.47
CA CYS A 88 -12.91 5.42 -5.79
C CYS A 88 -14.41 5.54 -6.10
N LEU A 89 -14.83 5.18 -7.31
CA LEU A 89 -16.25 5.11 -7.69
C LEU A 89 -17.00 3.99 -6.95
N GLY A 90 -16.26 3.00 -6.43
CA GLY A 90 -16.78 1.87 -5.67
C GLY A 90 -17.31 2.18 -4.28
N GLY A 91 -17.16 3.43 -3.83
CA GLY A 91 -17.65 3.90 -2.54
C GLY A 91 -16.60 3.82 -1.43
N TYR A 92 -16.59 4.85 -0.59
CA TYR A 92 -15.60 5.04 0.48
C TYR A 92 -15.52 3.84 1.47
N LEU A 93 -16.66 3.23 1.81
CA LEU A 93 -16.70 2.12 2.77
C LEU A 93 -16.12 0.82 2.20
N ASN A 94 -16.07 0.67 0.88
CA ASN A 94 -15.52 -0.52 0.23
C ASN A 94 -13.99 -0.38 0.03
N ILE A 95 -13.48 0.82 -0.26
CA ILE A 95 -12.03 1.08 -0.43
C ILE A 95 -11.28 1.07 0.92
N TRP A 96 -11.90 1.61 1.98
CA TRP A 96 -11.22 1.84 3.25
C TRP A 96 -10.53 0.61 3.83
N PRO A 97 -11.18 -0.55 3.85
CA PRO A 97 -10.57 -1.73 4.45
C PRO A 97 -9.48 -2.38 3.56
N LEU A 98 -9.58 -2.22 2.23
CA LEU A 98 -8.55 -2.62 1.28
C LEU A 98 -7.28 -1.77 1.48
N PHE A 99 -7.45 -0.47 1.69
CA PHE A 99 -6.37 0.45 2.05
C PHE A 99 -5.72 0.08 3.38
N GLY A 100 -6.52 -0.21 4.41
CA GLY A 100 -6.01 -0.68 5.71
C GLY A 100 -5.17 -1.95 5.57
N SER A 101 -5.65 -2.91 4.80
CA SER A 101 -4.94 -4.17 4.52
C SER A 101 -3.62 -3.97 3.76
N ALA A 102 -3.59 -3.09 2.75
CA ALA A 102 -2.37 -2.76 2.01
C ALA A 102 -1.31 -2.10 2.89
N ASN A 103 -1.71 -1.21 3.80
CA ASN A 103 -0.78 -0.56 4.73
C ASN A 103 -0.16 -1.56 5.72
N GLN A 104 -0.95 -2.52 6.19
CA GLN A 104 -0.46 -3.59 7.05
C GLN A 104 0.55 -4.49 6.32
N LEU A 105 0.34 -4.74 5.02
CA LEU A 105 1.31 -5.48 4.20
C LEU A 105 2.66 -4.75 4.10
N ILE A 106 2.67 -3.45 3.84
CA ILE A 106 3.91 -2.67 3.81
C ILE A 106 4.62 -2.72 5.17
N ALA A 107 3.87 -2.57 6.26
CA ALA A 107 4.41 -2.69 7.62
C ALA A 107 5.04 -4.08 7.86
N SER A 108 4.40 -5.16 7.38
CA SER A 108 4.91 -6.52 7.51
C SER A 108 6.25 -6.73 6.78
N VAL A 109 6.43 -6.15 5.59
CA VAL A 109 7.68 -6.24 4.82
C VAL A 109 8.81 -5.51 5.55
N VAL A 110 8.54 -4.32 6.08
CA VAL A 110 9.53 -3.55 6.85
C VAL A 110 9.94 -4.30 8.11
N LEU A 111 8.98 -4.85 8.87
CA LEU A 111 9.28 -5.66 10.06
C LEU A 111 10.07 -6.92 9.73
N CYS A 112 9.75 -7.59 8.62
CA CYS A 112 10.54 -8.72 8.15
C CYS A 112 11.99 -8.32 7.83
N GLY A 113 12.20 -7.20 7.12
CA GLY A 113 13.53 -6.67 6.81
C GLY A 113 14.32 -6.34 8.08
N LEU A 114 13.68 -5.72 9.07
CA LEU A 114 14.29 -5.45 10.38
C LEU A 114 14.63 -6.73 11.15
N ALA A 115 13.77 -7.75 11.09
CA ALA A 115 14.01 -9.05 11.73
C ALA A 115 15.23 -9.76 11.10
N VAL A 116 15.36 -9.72 9.78
CA VAL A 116 16.54 -10.24 9.06
C VAL A 116 17.78 -9.43 9.42
N PHE A 117 17.70 -8.10 9.45
CA PHE A 117 18.81 -7.23 9.84
C PHE A 117 19.32 -7.51 11.26
N LEU A 118 18.43 -7.68 12.24
CA LEU A 118 18.80 -8.03 13.62
C LEU A 118 19.45 -9.42 13.71
N ARG A 119 18.99 -10.35 12.88
CA ARG A 119 19.58 -11.69 12.78
C ARG A 119 21.02 -11.65 12.25
N VAL A 120 21.27 -10.88 11.19
CA VAL A 120 22.60 -10.69 10.60
C VAL A 120 23.54 -9.97 11.56
N THR A 121 23.04 -8.96 12.29
CA THR A 121 23.83 -8.19 13.27
C THR A 121 24.00 -8.89 14.63
N GLY A 122 23.38 -10.05 14.83
CA GLY A 122 23.54 -10.86 16.04
C GLY A 122 22.93 -10.28 17.33
N ARG A 123 22.05 -9.27 17.22
CA ARG A 123 21.36 -8.66 18.38
C ARG A 123 20.12 -9.48 18.75
N LYS A 124 19.74 -9.47 20.04
CA LYS A 124 18.54 -10.18 20.53
C LYS A 124 17.27 -9.54 19.94
N GLY A 125 16.69 -10.16 18.91
CA GLY A 125 15.51 -9.66 18.20
C GLY A 125 14.16 -10.12 18.77
N TRP A 126 14.13 -10.73 19.96
CA TRP A 126 12.91 -11.34 20.54
C TRP A 126 11.70 -10.40 20.59
N MET A 127 11.94 -9.13 20.95
CA MET A 127 10.90 -8.12 21.03
C MET A 127 10.32 -7.72 19.66
N LEU A 128 11.00 -8.02 18.56
CA LEU A 128 10.59 -7.64 17.20
C LEU A 128 9.83 -8.78 16.48
N TYR A 129 10.07 -10.04 16.85
CA TYR A 129 9.36 -11.19 16.28
C TYR A 129 7.88 -11.22 16.67
N VAL A 130 7.53 -10.74 17.86
CA VAL A 130 6.14 -10.70 18.34
C VAL A 130 5.29 -9.71 17.51
N PRO A 131 5.66 -8.43 17.35
CA PRO A 131 4.97 -7.51 16.45
C PRO A 131 4.91 -8.02 15.00
N MET A 132 5.99 -8.64 14.52
CA MET A 132 6.04 -9.20 13.16
C MET A 132 4.99 -10.30 12.96
N ALA A 133 4.93 -11.30 13.85
CA ALA A 133 3.96 -12.39 13.77
C ALA A 133 2.51 -11.88 13.91
N PHE A 134 2.26 -10.97 14.85
CA PHE A 134 0.94 -10.37 15.04
C PHE A 134 0.48 -9.62 13.79
N MET A 135 1.35 -8.79 13.18
CA MET A 135 1.03 -8.07 11.95
C MET A 135 0.73 -9.02 10.79
N PHE A 136 1.47 -10.13 10.63
CA PHE A 136 1.16 -11.12 9.60
C PHE A 136 -0.20 -11.78 9.80
N VAL A 137 -0.53 -12.20 11.03
CA VAL A 137 -1.82 -12.80 11.34
C VAL A 137 -2.94 -11.79 11.11
N ALA A 138 -2.82 -10.57 11.65
CA ALA A 138 -3.81 -9.51 11.50
C ALA A 138 -4.07 -9.20 10.01
N THR A 139 -3.01 -9.12 9.20
CA THR A 139 -3.13 -8.88 7.76
C THR A 139 -3.86 -10.04 7.07
N MET A 140 -3.47 -11.29 7.32
CA MET A 140 -4.13 -12.46 6.72
C MET A 140 -5.61 -12.56 7.12
N THR A 141 -5.94 -12.30 8.39
CA THR A 141 -7.32 -12.29 8.86
C THR A 141 -8.12 -11.17 8.19
N ALA A 142 -7.55 -9.96 8.06
CA ALA A 142 -8.20 -8.84 7.39
C ALA A 142 -8.51 -9.15 5.91
N LEU A 143 -7.56 -9.70 5.15
CA LEU A 143 -7.80 -10.06 3.75
C LEU A 143 -8.82 -11.20 3.61
N ALA A 144 -8.79 -12.20 4.50
CA ALA A 144 -9.78 -13.28 4.50
C ALA A 144 -11.20 -12.76 4.76
N MET A 145 -11.37 -11.85 5.73
CA MET A 145 -12.65 -11.18 5.99
C MET A 145 -13.13 -10.37 4.78
N HIS A 146 -12.22 -9.76 4.03
CA HIS A 146 -12.58 -9.06 2.79
C HIS A 146 -13.11 -9.96 1.70
N VAL A 147 -12.41 -11.05 1.41
CA VAL A 147 -12.84 -12.00 0.39
C VAL A 147 -14.18 -12.62 0.77
N TYR A 148 -14.36 -12.98 2.04
CA TYR A 148 -15.64 -13.48 2.54
C TYR A 148 -16.76 -12.44 2.40
N GLY A 149 -16.50 -11.18 2.75
CA GLY A 149 -17.47 -10.10 2.59
C GLY A 149 -17.93 -9.91 1.13
N ILE A 150 -17.01 -10.04 0.16
CA ILE A 150 -17.35 -9.98 -1.27
C ILE A 150 -18.16 -11.22 -1.69
N TYR A 151 -17.78 -12.41 -1.21
CA TYR A 151 -18.51 -13.65 -1.50
C TYR A 151 -19.96 -13.61 -1.02
N VAL A 152 -20.20 -13.07 0.18
CA VAL A 152 -21.57 -12.87 0.70
C VAL A 152 -22.38 -11.91 -0.17
N LYS A 153 -21.76 -10.84 -0.68
CA LYS A 153 -22.45 -9.89 -1.58
C LYS A 153 -22.78 -10.49 -2.96
N ILE A 154 -21.94 -11.40 -3.47
CA ILE A 154 -22.23 -12.19 -4.67
C ILE A 154 -23.48 -13.05 -4.44
N GLY A 155 -23.60 -13.71 -3.30
CA GLY A 155 -24.78 -14.51 -2.94
C GLY A 155 -26.07 -13.69 -2.77
N LEU A 156 -25.95 -12.40 -2.44
CA LEU A 156 -27.09 -11.48 -2.28
C LEU A 156 -27.51 -10.79 -3.60
N GLY A 157 -26.88 -11.10 -4.74
CA GLY A 157 -27.24 -10.55 -6.05
C GLY A 157 -26.96 -9.06 -6.26
N LYS A 158 -26.25 -8.40 -5.33
CA LYS A 158 -25.85 -6.98 -5.41
C LYS A 158 -24.45 -6.80 -5.99
N PHE A 159 -24.04 -7.70 -6.88
CA PHE A 159 -22.69 -7.74 -7.42
C PHE A 159 -22.52 -6.76 -8.59
N ASN A 160 -21.77 -5.69 -8.35
CA ASN A 160 -21.31 -4.79 -9.40
C ASN A 160 -19.91 -5.21 -9.84
N LEU A 161 -19.79 -5.82 -11.02
CA LEU A 161 -18.53 -6.36 -11.54
C LEU A 161 -17.41 -5.30 -11.62
N LEU A 162 -17.75 -4.06 -11.96
CA LEU A 162 -16.77 -2.97 -12.05
C LEU A 162 -16.16 -2.58 -10.69
N VAL A 163 -16.93 -2.68 -9.61
CA VAL A 163 -16.52 -2.22 -8.29
C VAL A 163 -16.06 -3.40 -7.44
N GLU A 164 -16.93 -4.37 -7.26
CA GLU A 164 -16.69 -5.53 -6.39
C GLU A 164 -15.79 -6.55 -7.06
N GLY A 165 -15.87 -6.68 -8.40
CA GLY A 165 -14.93 -7.49 -9.17
C GLY A 165 -13.52 -6.90 -9.14
N LEU A 166 -13.36 -5.59 -9.33
CA LEU A 166 -12.05 -4.93 -9.22
C LEU A 166 -11.48 -5.03 -7.80
N GLN A 167 -12.31 -4.85 -6.78
CA GLN A 167 -11.90 -5.02 -5.39
C GLN A 167 -11.48 -6.46 -5.07
N LEU A 168 -12.20 -7.46 -5.59
CA LEU A 168 -11.83 -8.86 -5.46
C LEU A 168 -10.45 -9.13 -6.08
N VAL A 169 -10.22 -8.64 -7.31
CA VAL A 169 -8.92 -8.77 -7.98
C VAL A 169 -7.80 -8.18 -7.14
N VAL A 170 -7.97 -6.96 -6.62
CA VAL A 170 -6.94 -6.34 -5.78
C VAL A 170 -6.76 -7.09 -4.45
N ALA A 171 -7.84 -7.54 -3.81
CA ALA A 171 -7.75 -8.34 -2.58
C ALA A 171 -6.98 -9.65 -2.80
N ILE A 172 -7.22 -10.34 -3.93
CA ILE A 172 -6.49 -11.56 -4.30
C ILE A 172 -5.02 -11.25 -4.57
N LEU A 173 -4.72 -10.17 -5.31
CA LEU A 173 -3.33 -9.75 -5.55
C LEU A 173 -2.58 -9.47 -4.24
N LEU A 174 -3.23 -8.76 -3.30
CA LEU A 174 -2.68 -8.50 -1.97
C LEU A 174 -2.50 -9.79 -1.17
N MET A 175 -3.41 -10.77 -1.28
CA MET A 175 -3.25 -12.09 -0.62
C MET A 175 -2.05 -12.85 -1.18
N ILE A 176 -1.89 -12.89 -2.50
CA ILE A 176 -0.72 -13.53 -3.14
C ILE A 176 0.56 -12.87 -2.64
N LEU A 177 0.60 -11.53 -2.63
CA LEU A 177 1.75 -10.78 -2.14
C LEU A 177 2.04 -11.09 -0.67
N ALA A 178 1.02 -11.13 0.18
CA ALA A 178 1.13 -11.49 1.59
C ALA A 178 1.79 -12.86 1.78
N VAL A 179 1.33 -13.87 1.02
CA VAL A 179 1.89 -15.23 1.06
C VAL A 179 3.34 -15.26 0.58
N LEU A 180 3.67 -14.52 -0.49
CA LEU A 180 5.05 -14.41 -0.98
C LEU A 180 5.97 -13.79 0.08
N ILE A 181 5.53 -12.72 0.76
CA ILE A 181 6.29 -12.09 1.82
C ILE A 181 6.53 -13.07 2.97
N VAL A 182 5.51 -13.80 3.41
CA VAL A 182 5.65 -14.81 4.47
C VAL A 182 6.66 -15.89 4.06
N LYS A 183 6.58 -16.40 2.83
CA LYS A 183 7.52 -17.40 2.31
C LYS A 183 8.96 -16.87 2.26
N THR A 184 9.16 -15.66 1.73
CA THR A 184 10.48 -15.03 1.68
C THR A 184 11.02 -14.77 3.09
N CYS A 185 10.18 -14.27 3.99
CA CYS A 185 10.57 -14.01 5.37
C CYS A 185 10.98 -15.28 6.11
N LEU A 186 10.16 -16.34 6.00
CA LEU A 186 10.48 -17.64 6.60
C LEU A 186 11.75 -18.23 6.01
N LYS A 187 11.94 -18.15 4.69
CA LYS A 187 13.16 -18.63 4.03
C LYS A 187 14.40 -17.90 4.56
N GLU A 188 14.37 -16.58 4.64
CA GLU A 188 15.49 -15.77 5.16
C GLU A 188 15.71 -15.93 6.67
N LEU A 189 14.66 -16.21 7.44
CA LEU A 189 14.75 -16.49 8.89
C LEU A 189 15.16 -17.93 9.21
N LEU A 190 14.95 -18.87 8.31
CA LEU A 190 15.37 -20.28 8.46
C LEU A 190 16.71 -20.57 7.77
N ALA A 191 17.14 -19.72 6.83
CA ALA A 191 18.44 -19.85 6.17
C ALA A 191 19.58 -19.95 7.20
N PRO A 192 20.67 -20.71 6.92
CA PRO A 192 21.82 -20.78 7.81
C PRO A 192 22.35 -19.37 8.12
N LYS A 193 22.72 -19.13 9.38
CA LYS A 193 23.18 -17.80 9.82
C LYS A 193 24.41 -17.40 8.98
N PRO A 194 24.40 -16.26 8.26
CA PRO A 194 25.60 -15.80 7.59
C PRO A 194 26.70 -15.57 8.63
N ALA A 195 27.91 -16.00 8.31
CA ALA A 195 29.08 -15.80 9.17
C ALA A 195 29.20 -14.30 9.51
N LYS A 196 29.56 -13.98 10.76
CA LYS A 196 29.69 -12.60 11.24
C LYS A 196 30.56 -11.80 10.26
N PRO A 197 30.14 -10.61 9.80
CA PRO A 197 31.05 -9.71 9.09
C PRO A 197 32.16 -9.33 10.08
N GLY A 198 33.37 -9.83 9.86
CA GLY A 198 34.54 -9.55 10.71
C GLY A 198 35.26 -10.75 11.34
N ALA A 199 34.93 -12.00 10.99
CA ALA A 199 35.83 -13.12 11.31
C ALA A 199 36.88 -13.25 10.19
N THR A 200 38.07 -12.69 10.41
CA THR A 200 39.26 -12.99 9.62
C THR A 200 39.50 -14.51 9.67
N PRO A 201 39.84 -15.18 8.56
CA PRO A 201 40.32 -16.55 8.64
C PRO A 201 41.73 -16.56 9.24
N ALA A 202 41.91 -17.32 10.32
CA ALA A 202 43.10 -17.47 11.18
C ALA A 202 43.25 -16.40 12.28
N ASP A 203 42.84 -16.74 13.51
CA ASP A 203 43.73 -17.07 14.65
C ASP A 203 42.90 -17.68 15.80
#